data_AF-A0A2G9SH57-F1
#
_entry.id   AF-A0A2G9SH57-F1
#
_cell.length_a   1.000
_cell.length_b   1.000
_cell.length_c   1.000
_cell.angle_alpha   90.00
_cell.angle_beta   90.00
_cell.angle_gamma   90.00
#
_symmetry.space_group_name_H-M   'P 1'
#
loop_
_entity.id
_entity.type
_entity.pdbx_description
1 polymer ?
#
loop_
_entity_poly.entity_id
_entity_poly.type
_entity_poly.pdbx_seq_one_letter_code
_entity_poly.pdbx_strand_id
1 'polypeptide(L)'
;MKLEAVDRKNPSLLCVATISDIVENRLLIHFDSWDHSYDYWCDASSPYIRPVGHCKEFGIPLTPPPGKTFWVYLVRLFGGNKVRSNT
;
A
#
# COMPACT_ATOMS: atom_id res chain seq x y z
N MET A 1 -7.26 2.22 7.87
CA MET A 1 -7.57 2.45 6.44
C MET A 1 -6.37 2.01 5.60
N LYS A 2 -6.56 1.46 4.39
CA LYS A 2 -5.46 1.02 3.50
C LYS A 2 -5.18 2.09 2.44
N LEU A 3 -3.92 2.18 1.99
CA LEU A 3 -3.46 3.08 0.95
C LEU A 3 -2.20 2.54 0.26
N GLU A 4 -1.77 3.21 -0.79
CA GLU A 4 -0.52 2.93 -1.49
C GLU A 4 0.49 4.03 -1.14
N ALA A 5 1.67 3.65 -0.64
CA ALA A 5 2.66 4.58 -0.13
C ALA A 5 4.04 4.33 -0.74
N VAL A 6 4.76 5.42 -1.01
CA VAL A 6 6.16 5.36 -1.44
C VAL A 6 7.04 5.04 -0.24
N ASP A 7 7.97 4.08 -0.41
CA ASP A 7 9.04 3.85 0.56
C ASP A 7 10.05 5.00 0.49
N ARG A 8 10.24 5.72 1.60
CA ARG A 8 11.20 6.83 1.67
C ARG A 8 12.65 6.39 1.52
N LYS A 9 12.97 5.14 1.87
CA LYS A 9 14.31 4.58 1.67
C LYS A 9 14.55 4.17 0.22
N ASN A 10 13.48 3.80 -0.49
CA ASN A 10 13.52 3.40 -1.90
C ASN A 10 12.36 4.06 -2.68
N PRO A 11 12.54 5.30 -3.17
CA PRO A 11 11.46 6.06 -3.82
C PRO A 11 10.87 5.40 -5.07
N SER A 12 11.59 4.44 -5.65
CA SER A 12 11.14 3.62 -6.78
C SER A 12 10.13 2.53 -6.39
N LEU A 13 9.96 2.26 -5.10
CA LEU A 13 9.04 1.25 -4.59
C LEU A 13 7.76 1.92 -4.08
N LEU A 14 6.64 1.49 -4.65
CA LEU A 14 5.32 1.77 -4.09
C LEU A 14 4.83 0.51 -3.39
N CYS A 15 4.62 0.60 -2.09
CA CYS A 15 4.19 -0.52 -1.28
C CYS A 15 2.78 -0.29 -0.76
N VAL A 16 2.12 -1.38 -0.37
CA VAL A 16 0.86 -1.26 0.35
C VAL A 16 1.11 -0.86 1.79
N ALA A 17 0.37 0.15 2.24
CA ALA A 17 0.45 0.66 3.59
C ALA A 17 -0.93 0.81 4.24
N THR A 18 -0.90 0.95 5.56
CA THR A 18 -2.04 1.16 6.43
C THR A 18 -1.84 2.44 7.19
N ILE A 19 -2.90 3.25 7.31
CA ILE A 19 -2.92 4.32 8.31
C ILE A 19 -3.03 3.64 9.67
N SER A 20 -1.91 3.59 10.39
CA SER A 20 -1.81 2.99 11.73
C SER A 20 -2.37 3.95 12.78
N ASP A 21 -2.09 5.24 12.62
CA ASP A 21 -2.52 6.28 13.56
C ASP A 21 -2.77 7.62 12.85
N ILE A 22 -3.52 8.49 13.50
CA ILE A 22 -3.87 9.84 13.03
C ILE A 22 -3.72 10.81 14.19
N VAL A 23 -2.82 11.78 14.05
CA VAL A 23 -2.58 12.82 15.06
C VAL A 23 -2.71 14.17 14.38
N GLU A 24 -3.70 14.95 14.83
CA GLU A 24 -4.06 16.25 14.27
C GLU A 24 -4.30 16.16 12.75
N ASN A 25 -3.39 16.69 11.95
CA ASN A 25 -3.44 16.69 10.49
C ASN A 25 -2.42 15.72 9.85
N ARG A 26 -1.81 14.85 10.65
CA ARG A 26 -0.78 13.91 10.20
C ARG A 26 -1.26 12.47 10.32
N LEU A 27 -0.93 11.69 9.31
CA LEU A 27 -1.20 10.28 9.19
C LEU A 27 0.09 9.50 9.43
N LEU A 28 0.04 8.49 10.30
CA LEU A 28 1.12 7.52 10.46
C LEU A 28 0.93 6.40 9.46
N ILE A 29 1.83 6.33 8.50
CA ILE A 29 1.84 5.33 7.44
C ILE A 29 2.68 4.14 7.90
N HIS A 30 2.05 2.98 8.01
CA HIS A 30 2.70 1.73 8.36
C HIS A 30 2.66 0.76 7.17
N PHE A 31 3.80 0.16 6.84
CA PHE A 31 3.88 -0.79 5.73
C PHE A 31 3.51 -2.20 6.20
N ASP A 32 2.53 -2.82 5.54
CA ASP A 32 2.02 -4.12 5.96
C ASP A 32 3.12 -5.20 5.88
N SER A 33 3.28 -6.00 6.94
CA SER A 33 4.34 -7.03 7.04
C SER A 33 5.78 -6.49 6.98
N TRP A 34 5.98 -5.17 7.18
CA TRP A 34 7.30 -4.57 7.39
C TRP A 34 7.48 -4.16 8.84
N ASP A 35 8.73 -3.92 9.20
CA ASP A 35 9.08 -3.39 10.52
C ASP A 35 8.67 -1.92 10.68
N HIS A 36 8.32 -1.53 11.91
CA HIS A 36 7.90 -0.17 12.24
C HIS A 36 8.96 0.90 11.99
N SER A 37 10.24 0.53 11.82
CA SER A 37 11.31 1.46 11.43
C SER A 37 11.16 2.04 10.01
N TYR A 38 10.23 1.52 9.22
CA TYR A 38 9.85 2.07 7.91
C TYR A 38 8.66 3.03 8.00
N ASP A 39 7.99 3.08 9.15
CA ASP A 39 6.80 3.91 9.34
C ASP A 39 7.19 5.38 9.30
N TYR A 40 6.30 6.19 8.73
CA TYR A 40 6.52 7.64 8.69
C TYR A 40 5.23 8.42 8.83
N TRP A 41 5.39 9.63 9.38
CA TRP A 41 4.32 10.62 9.41
C TRP A 41 4.30 11.41 8.11
N CYS A 42 3.11 11.58 7.55
CA CYS A 42 2.86 12.48 6.42
C CYS A 42 1.51 13.17 6.54
N ASP A 43 1.33 14.25 5.80
CA ASP A 43 0.02 14.89 5.65
C ASP A 43 -0.87 14.06 4.70
N ALA A 44 -2.19 14.21 4.80
CA ALA A 44 -3.16 13.62 3.89
C ALA A 44 -2.99 14.12 2.44
N SER A 45 -2.43 15.32 2.23
CA SER A 45 -2.16 15.87 0.90
C SER A 45 -0.76 15.50 0.35
N SER A 46 -0.04 14.61 1.01
CA SER A 46 1.34 14.30 0.64
C SER A 46 1.40 13.54 -0.71
N PRO A 47 2.31 13.89 -1.63
CA PRO A 47 2.43 13.22 -2.93
C PRO A 47 2.97 11.78 -2.83
N TYR A 48 3.43 11.39 -1.63
CA TYR A 48 3.98 10.07 -1.34
C TYR A 48 2.92 9.04 -0.95
N ILE A 49 1.68 9.49 -0.68
CA ILE A 49 0.55 8.61 -0.39
C ILE A 49 -0.49 8.72 -1.50
N ARG A 50 -1.11 7.59 -1.82
CA ARG A 50 -2.09 7.48 -2.89
C ARG A 50 -3.26 6.59 -2.47
N PRO A 51 -4.47 6.86 -2.98
CA PRO A 51 -5.61 5.99 -2.71
C PRO A 51 -5.38 4.60 -3.29
N VAL A 52 -6.03 3.61 -2.70
CA VAL A 52 -6.03 2.22 -3.18
C VAL A 52 -6.56 2.19 -4.61
N GLY A 53 -5.74 1.74 -5.56
CA GLY A 53 -6.10 1.61 -6.98
C GLY A 53 -5.33 2.52 -7.92
N HIS A 54 -4.62 3.51 -7.39
CA HIS A 54 -3.81 4.41 -8.22
C HIS A 54 -2.77 3.64 -9.04
N CYS A 55 -2.06 2.70 -8.42
CA CYS A 55 -1.11 1.85 -9.15
C CYS A 55 -1.75 1.09 -10.31
N LYS A 56 -2.96 0.57 -10.10
CA LYS A 56 -3.69 -0.18 -11.12
C LYS A 56 -4.12 0.72 -12.28
N GLU A 57 -4.59 1.93 -11.97
CA GLU A 57 -5.06 2.90 -12.95
C GLU A 57 -3.93 3.42 -13.85
N PHE A 58 -2.77 3.72 -13.25
CA PHE A 58 -1.62 4.28 -13.96
C PHE A 58 -0.62 3.21 -14.45
N GLY A 59 -0.93 1.93 -14.25
CA GLY A 59 -0.03 0.82 -14.63
C GLY A 59 1.29 0.81 -13.87
N ILE A 60 1.33 1.39 -12.67
CA ILE A 60 2.52 1.46 -11.82
C ILE A 60 2.66 0.14 -11.05
N PRO A 61 3.85 -0.47 -11.02
CA PRO A 61 4.06 -1.69 -10.25
C PRO A 61 3.90 -1.42 -8.75
N LEU A 62 2.96 -2.14 -8.12
CA LEU A 62 2.73 -2.10 -6.69
C LEU A 62 3.44 -3.29 -6.04
N THR A 63 4.32 -3.02 -5.10
CA THR A 63 5.07 -4.02 -4.33
C THR A 63 4.14 -4.64 -3.28
N PRO A 64 3.90 -5.97 -3.35
CA PRO A 64 3.12 -6.65 -2.33
C PRO A 64 3.90 -6.72 -1.00
N PRO A 65 3.19 -6.83 0.13
CA PRO A 65 3.85 -6.98 1.41
C PRO A 65 4.58 -8.34 1.53
N PRO A 66 5.70 -8.40 2.26
CA PRO A 66 6.46 -9.62 2.49
C PRO A 66 5.58 -10.78 2.95
N GLY A 67 5.82 -11.96 2.37
CA GLY A 67 5.10 -13.18 2.71
C GLY A 67 3.68 -13.29 2.12
N LYS A 68 3.21 -12.32 1.32
CA LYS A 68 1.93 -12.40 0.62
C LYS A 68 2.11 -12.22 -0.88
N THR A 69 1.53 -13.13 -1.65
CA THR A 69 1.50 -13.01 -3.12
C THR A 69 0.61 -11.85 -3.53
N PHE A 70 1.04 -11.07 -4.53
CA PHE A 70 0.35 -9.91 -5.09
C PHE A 70 -1.15 -10.15 -5.35
N TRP A 71 -1.49 -11.33 -5.88
CA TRP A 71 -2.86 -11.76 -6.16
C TRP A 71 -3.76 -11.84 -4.92
N VAL A 72 -3.25 -12.34 -3.79
CA VAL A 72 -4.02 -12.41 -2.54
C VAL A 72 -4.34 -11.00 -2.04
N TYR A 73 -3.43 -10.05 -2.29
CA TYR A 73 -3.60 -8.65 -1.93
C TYR A 73 -4.64 -7.95 -2.81
N LEU A 74 -4.55 -8.13 -4.13
CA LEU A 74 -5.51 -7.56 -5.07
C LEU A 74 -6.95 -8.02 -4.79
N VAL A 75 -7.15 -9.32 -4.51
CA VAL A 75 -8.48 -9.86 -4.19
C VAL A 75 -9.04 -9.22 -2.92
N ARG A 76 -8.20 -9.02 -1.89
CA ARG A 76 -8.64 -8.50 -0.59
C ARG A 76 -8.85 -6.97 -0.57
N LEU A 77 -8.10 -6.22 -1.39
CA LEU A 77 -8.23 -4.76 -1.47
C LEU A 77 -9.24 -4.29 -2.51
N PHE A 78 -9.35 -5.00 -3.64
CA PHE A 78 -10.17 -4.57 -4.79
C PHE A 78 -11.40 -5.45 -5.03
N GLY A 79 -11.68 -6.41 -4.14
CA GLY A 79 -12.84 -7.30 -4.27
C GLY A 79 -12.81 -8.18 -5.53
N GLY A 80 -11.62 -8.47 -6.05
CA GLY A 80 -11.46 -9.25 -7.28
C GLY A 80 -12.06 -10.65 -7.15
N ASN A 81 -13.10 -10.93 -7.93
CA ASN A 81 -13.70 -12.27 -8.02
C ASN A 81 -12.64 -13.30 -8.41
N LYS A 82 -12.66 -14.44 -7.70
CA LYS A 82 -11.79 -15.60 -7.93
C LYS A 82 -12.01 -16.13 -9.35
N VAL A 83 -11.18 -15.72 -10.31
CA VAL A 83 -11.02 -16.51 -11.53
C VAL A 83 -10.19 -17.71 -11.13
N ARG A 84 -10.86 -18.85 -10.92
CA ARG A 84 -10.20 -20.14 -10.76
C ARG A 84 -9.36 -20.35 -12.02
N SER A 85 -8.04 -20.28 -11.90
CA SER A 85 -7.15 -20.84 -12.92
C SER A 85 -7.40 -22.34 -12.89
N ASN A 86 -8.15 -22.81 -13.89
CA ASN A 86 -8.39 -24.21 -14.11
C ASN A 86 -7.13 -24.79 -14.75
N THR A 87 -6.38 -25.55 -13.97
CA THR A 87 -5.42 -26.54 -14.48
C THR A 87 -5.68 -27.84 -13.74
#